data_AF-A0A150SMW6-F1
#
_entry.id   AF-A0A150SMW6-F1
#
_cell.length_a   1.000
_cell.length_b   1.000
_cell.length_c   1.000
_cell.angle_alpha   90.00
_cell.angle_beta   90.00
_cell.angle_gamma   90.00
#
_symmetry.space_group_name_H-M   'P 1'
#
loop_
_entity.id
_entity.type
_entity.pdbx_description
1 polymer ?
#
loop_
_entity_poly.entity_id
_entity_poly.type
_entity_poly.pdbx_seq_one_letter_code
_entity_poly.pdbx_strand_id
1 'polypeptide(L)' 'MSARGVLPVIGPRTRAQLDDNLAAAALRLTDDQLRRLDEVSAVRLGYPHELLASPTQRANITGSRWDQIDFPGRTVA' A
#
# COMPACT_ATOMS: atom_id res chain seq x y z
N MET A 1 2.34 15.78 4.45
CA MET A 1 2.42 14.33 4.78
C MET A 1 1.56 14.10 6.01
N SER A 2 0.37 13.48 5.98
CA SER A 2 -0.01 12.27 5.27
C SER A 2 -1.49 12.31 4.88
N ALA A 3 -1.79 12.26 3.59
CA ALA A 3 -3.17 12.25 3.11
C ALA A 3 -3.87 10.90 3.29
N ARG A 4 -3.10 9.81 3.48
CA ARG A 4 -3.61 8.44 3.67
C ARG A 4 -3.27 7.84 5.04
N GLY A 5 -2.79 8.64 5.99
CA GLY A 5 -2.40 8.15 7.32
C GLY A 5 -1.15 7.26 7.36
N VAL A 6 -0.37 7.18 6.27
CA VAL A 6 0.91 6.46 6.21
C VAL A 6 2.08 7.29 6.76
N LEU A 7 3.11 6.63 7.28
CA LEU A 7 4.38 7.22 7.67
C LEU A 7 5.46 6.82 6.64
N PRO A 8 5.81 7.69 5.68
CA PRO A 8 6.77 7.34 4.64
C PRO A 8 8.18 7.23 5.20
N VAL A 9 8.91 6.19 4.80
CA VAL A 9 10.36 6.10 5.00
C VAL A 9 11.05 6.83 3.85
N ILE A 10 11.85 7.85 4.15
CA ILE A 10 12.58 8.65 3.15
C ILE A 10 14.08 8.37 3.21
N GLY A 11 14.73 8.28 2.05
CA GLY A 11 16.17 8.01 1.93
C GLY A 11 16.90 9.06 1.09
N PRO A 12 16.91 10.35 1.49
CA PRO A 12 17.58 11.39 0.72
C PRO A 12 19.09 11.13 0.60
N ARG A 13 19.67 11.50 -0.54
CA ARG A 13 21.11 11.37 -0.84
C ARG A 13 21.84 12.70 -0.75
N THR A 14 21.11 13.80 -0.67
CA THR A 14 21.65 15.15 -0.50
C THR A 14 20.87 15.91 0.57
N ARG A 15 21.47 16.98 1.09
CA ARG A 15 20.81 17.88 2.02
C ARG A 15 19.56 18.53 1.42
N ALA A 16 19.64 18.99 0.18
CA ALA A 16 18.51 19.60 -0.52
C ALA A 16 17.28 18.66 -0.58
N GLN A 17 17.50 17.38 -0.91
CA GLN A 17 16.42 16.38 -0.92
C GLN A 17 15.79 16.17 0.47
N LEU A 18 16.60 16.21 1.54
CA LEU A 18 16.08 16.11 2.90
C LEU A 18 15.19 17.31 3.23
N ASP A 19 15.67 18.53 2.94
CA ASP A 19 14.91 19.75 3.20
C ASP A 19 13.59 19.76 2.43
N ASP A 20 13.60 19.40 1.14
CA ASP A 20 12.41 19.31 0.30
C ASP A 20 11.40 18.26 0.81
N ASN A 21 11.87 17.06 1.17
CA ASN A 21 11.02 16.01 1.71
C ASN A 21 10.33 16.44 3.01
N LEU A 22 11.07 17.12 3.90
CA LEU A 22 10.52 17.63 5.15
C LEU A 22 9.52 18.77 4.91
N ALA A 23 9.78 19.66 3.96
CA ALA A 23 8.85 20.73 3.58
C ALA A 23 7.51 20.18 3.05
N ALA A 24 7.52 19.04 2.35
CA ALA A 24 6.31 18.37 1.87
C ALA A 24 5.35 17.91 3.01
N ALA A 25 5.82 17.91 4.27
CA ALA A 25 4.95 17.68 5.43
C ALA A 25 3.84 18.73 5.54
N ALA A 26 4.13 19.98 5.19
CA ALA A 26 3.19 21.11 5.30
C ALA A 26 2.18 21.19 4.14
N LEU A 27 2.41 20.47 3.03
CA LEU A 27 1.52 20.49 1.88
C LEU A 27 0.13 19.94 2.25
N ARG A 28 -0.90 20.68 1.86
CA ARG A 28 -2.31 20.27 1.95
C ARG A 28 -2.85 20.10 0.53
N LEU A 29 -3.29 18.88 0.22
CA LEU A 29 -3.91 18.57 -1.05
C LEU A 29 -5.43 18.64 -0.90
N THR A 30 -6.11 19.13 -1.93
CA THR A 30 -7.58 19.04 -2.00
C THR A 30 -8.02 17.62 -2.34
N ASP A 31 -9.29 17.32 -2.08
CA ASP A 31 -9.87 16.01 -2.40
C ASP A 31 -9.77 15.69 -3.90
N ASP A 32 -9.96 16.69 -4.77
CA ASP A 32 -9.80 16.52 -6.22
C ASP A 32 -8.36 16.20 -6.64
N GLN A 33 -7.38 16.84 -6.00
CA GLN A 33 -5.97 16.54 -6.26
C GLN A 33 -5.61 15.13 -5.78
N LEU A 34 -6.12 14.73 -4.61
CA LEU A 34 -5.93 13.37 -4.10
C LEU A 34 -6.55 12.32 -5.00
N ARG A 35 -7.80 12.53 -5.41
CA ARG A 35 -8.51 11.65 -6.34
C ARG A 35 -7.76 11.50 -7.66
N ARG A 36 -7.27 12.61 -8.23
CA ARG A 36 -6.45 12.55 -9.45
C ARG A 36 -5.17 11.73 -9.24
N LEU A 37 -4.49 11.88 -8.11
CA LEU A 37 -3.29 11.10 -7.79
C LEU A 37 -3.63 9.62 -7.60
N ASP A 38 -4.78 9.29 -6.99
CA ASP A 38 -5.29 7.92 -6.88
C ASP A 38 -5.51 7.26 -8.23
N GLU A 39 -6.26 7.94 -9.10
CA GLU A 39 -6.60 7.42 -10.43
C GLU A 39 -5.37 7.10 -11.27
N VAL A 40 -4.37 7.98 -11.28
CA VAL A 40 -3.16 7.78 -12.10
C VAL A 40 -2.14 6.83 -11.48
N SER A 41 -2.17 6.63 -10.16
CA SER A 41 -1.24 5.72 -9.45
C SER A 41 -1.79 4.32 -9.24
N ALA A 42 -3.06 4.08 -9.60
CA ALA A 42 -3.70 2.78 -9.51
C ALA A 42 -3.00 1.76 -10.44
N VAL A 43 -2.22 0.86 -9.83
CA VAL A 43 -1.58 -0.27 -10.53
C VAL A 43 -2.34 -1.56 -10.25
N ARG A 44 -2.36 -2.47 -11.23
CA ARG A 44 -2.78 -3.85 -10.97
C ARG A 44 -1.79 -4.50 -10.01
N LEU A 45 -2.31 -5.22 -9.02
CA LEU A 45 -1.46 -5.91 -8.05
C LEU A 45 -0.56 -6.97 -8.71
N GLY A 46 -1.00 -7.58 -9.81
CA GLY A 46 -0.16 -8.47 -10.62
C GLY A 46 0.41 -9.65 -9.83
N TYR A 47 1.57 -10.17 -10.26
CA TYR A 47 2.28 -11.23 -9.55
C TYR A 47 3.07 -10.68 -8.34
N PRO A 48 3.12 -11.38 -7.19
CA PRO A 48 2.46 -12.66 -6.88
C PRO A 48 1.04 -12.50 -6.32
N HIS A 49 0.54 -11.28 -6.14
CA HIS A 49 -0.73 -11.01 -5.47
C HIS A 49 -1.94 -11.70 -6.12
N GLU A 50 -2.09 -11.60 -7.44
CA GLU A 50 -3.17 -12.22 -8.20
C GLU A 50 -3.05 -13.76 -8.18
N LEU A 51 -1.83 -14.29 -8.26
CA LEU A 51 -1.59 -15.73 -8.13
C LEU A 51 -2.02 -16.21 -6.74
N LEU A 52 -1.57 -15.55 -5.67
CA LEU A 52 -1.89 -15.89 -4.29
C LEU A 52 -3.39 -15.71 -3.95
N ALA A 53 -4.08 -14.82 -4.67
CA ALA A 53 -5.53 -14.65 -4.54
C ALA A 53 -6.33 -15.73 -5.29
N SER A 54 -5.71 -16.46 -6.23
CA SER A 54 -6.42 -17.45 -7.06
C SER A 54 -6.90 -18.66 -6.23
N PRO A 55 -8.08 -19.22 -6.52
CA PRO A 55 -8.61 -20.39 -5.80
C PRO A 55 -7.67 -21.60 -5.84
N THR A 56 -7.07 -21.87 -7.00
CA THR A 56 -6.13 -22.97 -7.19
C THR A 56 -4.90 -22.81 -6.30
N GLN A 57 -4.30 -21.62 -6.27
CA GLN A 57 -3.13 -21.38 -5.44
C GLN A 57 -3.47 -21.45 -3.95
N ARG A 58 -4.62 -20.89 -3.54
CA ARG A 58 -5.11 -20.98 -2.16
C ARG A 58 -5.32 -22.43 -1.73
N ALA A 59 -5.89 -23.28 -2.58
CA ALA A 59 -6.02 -24.70 -2.31
C ALA A 59 -4.64 -25.36 -2.17
N ASN A 60 -3.70 -25.06 -3.08
CA ASN A 60 -2.35 -25.63 -3.04
C ASN A 60 -1.58 -25.27 -1.76
N ILE A 61 -1.58 -24.00 -1.36
CA ILE A 61 -0.81 -23.56 -0.18
C ILE A 61 -1.45 -23.96 1.16
N THR A 62 -2.72 -24.36 1.16
CA THR A 62 -3.47 -24.75 2.37
C THR A 62 -3.85 -26.23 2.42
N GLY A 63 -3.46 -27.04 1.42
CA GLY A 63 -3.92 -28.42 1.31
C GLY A 63 -5.44 -28.54 1.19
N SER A 64 -6.06 -27.63 0.45
CA SER A 64 -7.51 -27.51 0.25
C SER A 64 -8.31 -27.22 1.52
N ARG A 65 -7.69 -26.61 2.54
CA ARG A 65 -8.33 -26.28 3.83
C ARG A 65 -8.49 -24.78 4.06
N TRP A 66 -8.56 -23.98 2.99
CA TRP A 66 -8.71 -22.52 3.06
C TRP A 66 -9.83 -22.09 4.01
N ASP A 67 -10.99 -22.77 3.94
CA ASP A 67 -12.17 -22.46 4.76
C ASP A 67 -12.05 -22.87 6.23
N GLN A 68 -10.94 -23.54 6.62
CA GLN A 68 -10.64 -23.92 8.01
C GLN A 68 -9.62 -22.99 8.67
N ILE A 69 -9.14 -21.96 7.95
CA ILE A 69 -8.21 -21.00 8.50
C ILE A 69 -8.97 -19.99 9.37
N ASP A 70 -8.68 -19.98 10.66
CA ASP A 70 -9.08 -18.90 11.56
C ASP A 70 -8.15 -17.69 11.32
N PHE A 71 -8.66 -16.73 10.54
CA PHE A 71 -7.92 -15.50 10.25
C PHE A 71 -8.00 -14.55 11.45
N PRO A 72 -6.93 -13.78 11.73
CA PRO A 72 -6.98 -12.79 12.79
C PRO A 72 -8.10 -11.78 12.52
N GLY A 73 -9.03 -11.63 13.47
CA GLY A 73 -10.16 -10.70 13.37
C GLY A 73 -9.79 -9.22 13.34
N ARG A 74 -8.50 -8.90 13.44
CA ARG A 74 -7.94 -7.57 13.23
C ARG A 74 -6.66 -7.68 12.43
N THR A 75 -6.52 -6.83 11.42
CA THR A 75 -5.23 -6.54 10.80
C THR A 75 -4.39 -5.78 11.83
N VAL A 76 -3.20 -6.27 12.15
CA VAL A 76 -2.23 -5.51 12.94
C VAL A 76 -1.59 -4.51 11.96
N ALA A 77 -1.92 -3.23 12.15
CA ALA A 77 -1.36 -2.12 11.37
C ALA A 77 0.04 -1.75 11.87
#